data_AF-A0A377NCA1-F1
#
_entry.id   AF-A0A377NCA1-F1
#
_cell.length_a   1.000
_cell.length_b   1.000
_cell.length_c   1.000
_cell.angle_alpha   90.00
_cell.angle_beta   90.00
_cell.angle_gamma   90.00
#
_symmetry.space_group_name_H-M   'P 1'
#
loop_
_entity.id
_entity.type
_entity.pdbx_description
1 polymer ?
#
loop_
_entity_poly.entity_id
_entity_poly.type
_entity_poly.pdbx_seq_one_letter_code
_entity_poly.pdbx_strand_id
1 'polypeptide(L)'
;MIISPPFLRNRDASQSDAGWVDAMMPVSSSRGYPLNASDSWHGGIHISHTDSGAVPNKVRAIADGTVESFRIPSKPWKRDQFPLKYSPIRGTDDGYVLLKHETEIGSGEDGKIVFYSLYMHLKHLEAEIHTGSKIYRKAPIGSSGMTDGKNEFHFQIFCDDANISKLVGRATGKLNINENGRTDAIYGDIHFYLPAGTKFYEARPSANTDITTNLNEIHTSEVPLYASMSFSKGACTMITRQACANAEDAFEIVGSPLVNADGKDYEYNLYKTATSRYPQKSECRL
;
A
#
# COMPACT_ATOMS: atom_id res chain seq x y z
N MET A 1 7.64 2.28 4.71
CA MET A 1 6.52 1.53 5.35
C MET A 1 6.46 0.09 4.86
N ILE A 2 6.57 -0.90 5.77
CA ILE A 2 6.47 -2.32 5.42
C ILE A 2 5.22 -2.90 6.11
N ILE A 3 4.24 -3.32 5.31
CA ILE A 3 2.98 -3.91 5.78
C ILE A 3 2.94 -5.37 5.33
N SER A 4 2.52 -6.27 6.22
CA SER A 4 2.22 -7.67 5.90
C SER A 4 0.73 -7.99 6.04
N PRO A 5 0.22 -9.00 5.33
CA PRO A 5 -1.12 -9.52 5.59
C PRO A 5 -1.27 -10.01 7.05
N PRO A 6 -2.51 -9.98 7.60
CA PRO A 6 -2.79 -10.42 8.97
C PRO A 6 -2.73 -11.95 9.15
N PHE A 7 -2.87 -12.73 8.07
CA PHE A 7 -2.49 -14.14 8.06
C PHE A 7 -1.18 -14.36 7.33
N LEU A 8 -0.42 -15.37 7.76
CA LEU A 8 0.83 -15.75 7.10
C LEU A 8 0.89 -17.27 6.99
N ARG A 9 0.86 -17.73 5.74
CA ARG A 9 1.11 -19.12 5.35
C ARG A 9 2.31 -19.13 4.40
N ASN A 10 2.95 -20.29 4.27
CA ASN A 10 4.09 -20.43 3.37
C ASN A 10 3.70 -20.03 1.95
N ARG A 11 4.59 -19.29 1.29
CA ARG A 11 4.44 -18.94 -0.12
C ARG A 11 5.08 -20.03 -0.96
N ASP A 12 4.34 -20.56 -1.92
CA ASP A 12 4.91 -21.47 -2.92
C ASP A 12 5.88 -20.71 -3.84
N ALA A 13 6.96 -21.36 -4.26
CA ALA A 13 8.00 -20.72 -5.06
C ALA A 13 7.50 -20.15 -6.42
N SER A 14 6.43 -20.73 -6.96
CA SER A 14 5.80 -20.30 -8.22
C SER A 14 4.68 -19.26 -8.03
N GLN A 15 4.25 -18.98 -6.79
CA GLN A 15 3.16 -18.06 -6.52
C GLN A 15 3.63 -16.61 -6.65
N SER A 16 2.86 -15.78 -7.35
CA SER A 16 3.11 -14.35 -7.40
C SER A 16 2.88 -13.71 -6.02
N ASP A 17 3.60 -12.63 -5.73
CA ASP A 17 3.41 -11.87 -4.49
C ASP A 17 1.95 -11.43 -4.31
N ALA A 18 1.31 -10.91 -5.36
CA ALA A 18 -0.10 -10.51 -5.32
C ALA A 18 -1.01 -11.71 -5.01
N GLY A 19 -0.85 -12.83 -5.71
CA GLY A 19 -1.66 -14.03 -5.48
C GLY A 19 -1.46 -14.63 -4.08
N TRP A 20 -0.25 -14.49 -3.51
CA TRP A 20 0.02 -14.89 -2.13
C TRP A 20 -0.66 -13.96 -1.13
N VAL A 21 -0.59 -12.64 -1.34
CA VAL A 21 -1.27 -11.64 -0.50
C VAL A 21 -2.79 -11.87 -0.50
N ASP A 22 -3.38 -12.10 -1.67
CA ASP A 22 -4.82 -12.38 -1.82
C ASP A 22 -5.22 -13.65 -1.06
N ALA A 23 -4.40 -14.71 -1.14
CA ALA A 23 -4.62 -15.94 -0.37
C ALA A 23 -4.51 -15.73 1.16
N MET A 24 -3.79 -14.70 1.61
CA MET A 24 -3.68 -14.36 3.03
C MET A 24 -4.83 -13.47 3.51
N MET A 25 -5.58 -12.85 2.61
CA MET A 25 -6.73 -11.99 2.91
C MET A 25 -7.95 -12.39 2.08
N PRO A 26 -8.50 -13.61 2.25
CA PRO A 26 -9.72 -14.01 1.55
C PRO A 26 -10.90 -13.16 2.03
N VAL A 27 -11.19 -12.09 1.29
CA VAL A 27 -12.23 -11.12 1.65
C VAL A 27 -13.61 -11.76 1.50
N SER A 28 -14.42 -11.61 2.54
CA SER A 28 -15.82 -12.05 2.54
C SER A 28 -16.62 -11.23 1.55
N SER A 29 -17.02 -11.83 0.42
CA SER A 29 -17.84 -11.18 -0.60
C SER A 29 -19.23 -10.76 -0.10
N SER A 30 -19.67 -11.30 1.03
CA SER A 30 -20.98 -11.02 1.63
C SER A 30 -21.02 -9.78 2.51
N ARG A 31 -19.88 -9.12 2.76
CA ARG A 31 -19.78 -7.93 3.60
C ARG A 31 -19.04 -6.85 2.83
N GLY A 32 -19.82 -5.96 2.23
CA GLY A 32 -19.31 -4.92 1.34
C GLY A 32 -18.39 -3.92 2.06
N TYR A 33 -17.46 -3.36 1.28
CA TYR A 33 -16.60 -2.24 1.63
C TYR A 33 -16.53 -1.34 0.39
N PRO A 34 -16.65 0.00 0.53
CA PRO A 34 -16.79 0.77 1.78
C PRO A 34 -18.22 0.88 2.31
N LEU A 35 -19.20 0.31 1.60
CA LEU A 35 -20.60 0.28 2.02
C LEU A 35 -21.05 -1.17 2.22
N ASN A 36 -21.82 -1.41 3.28
CA ASN A 36 -22.45 -2.70 3.49
C ASN A 36 -23.76 -2.82 2.66
N ALA A 37 -24.42 -3.99 2.73
CA ALA A 37 -25.66 -4.26 1.99
C ALA A 37 -26.86 -3.39 2.41
N SER A 38 -26.72 -2.55 3.43
CA SER A 38 -27.72 -1.58 3.88
C SER A 38 -27.28 -0.14 3.62
N ASP A 39 -26.36 0.07 2.67
CA ASP A 39 -25.79 1.37 2.28
C ASP A 39 -25.19 2.17 3.44
N SER A 40 -24.82 1.48 4.52
CA SER A 40 -24.16 2.09 5.66
C SER A 40 -22.65 1.97 5.51
N TRP A 41 -21.93 3.02 5.94
CA TRP A 41 -20.48 3.02 5.96
C TRP A 41 -19.93 1.81 6.72
N HIS A 42 -18.97 1.15 6.10
CA HIS A 42 -18.26 0.01 6.65
C HIS A 42 -16.77 0.25 6.46
N GLY A 43 -16.06 0.54 7.56
CA GLY A 43 -14.70 1.08 7.52
C GLY A 43 -13.61 0.07 7.14
N GLY A 44 -13.93 -1.21 6.94
CA GLY A 44 -12.94 -2.24 6.67
C GLY A 44 -13.53 -3.44 5.95
N ILE A 45 -12.76 -4.52 5.91
CA ILE A 45 -13.12 -5.78 5.26
C ILE A 45 -13.30 -6.88 6.31
N HIS A 46 -14.11 -7.89 5.99
CA HIS A 46 -14.07 -9.14 6.74
C HIS A 46 -13.15 -10.12 6.01
N ILE A 47 -12.19 -10.69 6.74
CA ILE A 47 -11.28 -11.71 6.24
C ILE A 47 -11.76 -13.06 6.76
N SER A 48 -12.15 -13.94 5.84
CA SER A 48 -12.58 -15.29 6.17
C SER A 48 -11.40 -16.14 6.64
N HIS A 49 -11.66 -17.05 7.57
CA HIS A 49 -10.70 -18.05 8.00
C HIS A 49 -11.24 -19.44 7.68
N THR A 50 -10.58 -20.15 6.78
CA THR A 50 -11.03 -21.44 6.27
C THR A 50 -10.31 -22.63 6.89
N ASP A 51 -9.24 -22.41 7.67
CA ASP A 51 -8.44 -23.53 8.14
C ASP A 51 -9.22 -24.36 9.17
N SER A 52 -9.43 -25.62 8.80
CA SER A 52 -10.00 -26.71 9.61
C SER A 52 -8.91 -27.60 10.23
N GLY A 53 -7.63 -27.22 10.07
CA GLY A 53 -6.48 -27.97 10.58
C GLY A 53 -6.32 -27.90 12.10
N ALA A 54 -5.50 -28.80 12.66
CA ALA A 54 -5.30 -28.92 14.11
C ALA A 54 -4.63 -27.70 14.76
N VAL A 55 -3.89 -26.90 13.98
CA VAL A 55 -3.27 -25.65 14.44
C VAL A 55 -4.00 -24.48 13.79
N PRO A 56 -4.77 -23.67 14.54
CA PRO A 56 -5.45 -22.51 13.98
C PRO A 56 -4.44 -21.44 13.55
N ASN A 57 -4.63 -20.85 12.37
CA ASN A 57 -3.81 -19.70 11.97
C ASN A 57 -4.05 -18.54 12.94
N LYS A 58 -2.96 -17.97 13.39
CA LYS A 58 -2.97 -16.77 14.23
C LYS A 58 -3.21 -15.55 13.34
N VAL A 59 -4.05 -14.65 13.83
CA VAL A 59 -4.09 -13.27 13.34
C VAL A 59 -2.82 -12.58 13.85
N ARG A 60 -2.15 -11.83 12.98
CA ARG A 60 -0.84 -11.24 13.25
C ARG A 60 -0.86 -9.73 12.99
N ALA A 61 0.00 -9.01 13.71
CA ALA A 61 0.22 -7.59 13.48
C ALA A 61 0.75 -7.34 12.07
N ILE A 62 0.18 -6.37 11.35
CA ILE A 62 0.54 -6.06 9.97
C ILE A 62 1.82 -5.22 9.87
N ALA A 63 2.16 -4.51 10.94
CA ALA A 63 3.30 -3.61 11.08
C ALA A 63 3.67 -3.51 12.56
N ASP A 64 4.86 -3.00 12.84
CA ASP A 64 5.26 -2.68 14.21
C ASP A 64 4.29 -1.64 14.78
N GLY A 65 3.86 -1.82 16.03
CA GLY A 65 2.88 -0.93 16.63
C GLY A 65 2.83 -1.01 18.14
N THR A 66 2.05 -0.12 18.72
CA THR A 66 1.73 -0.08 20.14
C THR A 66 0.25 -0.41 20.31
N VAL A 67 -0.09 -1.25 21.28
CA VAL A 67 -1.50 -1.51 21.61
C VAL A 67 -2.11 -0.24 22.21
N GLU A 68 -2.99 0.40 21.45
CA GLU A 68 -3.73 1.60 21.86
C GLU A 68 -4.93 1.20 22.71
N SER A 69 -5.68 0.20 22.26
CA SER A 69 -6.85 -0.32 22.95
C SER A 69 -7.09 -1.79 22.57
N PHE A 70 -7.75 -2.53 23.45
CA PHE A 70 -8.15 -3.91 23.20
C PHE A 70 -9.37 -4.28 24.02
N ARG A 71 -10.03 -5.37 23.63
CA ARG A 71 -11.06 -6.02 24.43
C ARG A 71 -10.83 -7.51 24.45
N ILE A 72 -10.75 -8.07 25.66
CA ILE A 72 -10.75 -9.53 25.84
C ILE A 72 -12.14 -10.05 25.45
N PRO A 73 -12.23 -11.06 24.58
CA PRO A 73 -13.49 -11.58 24.09
C PRO A 73 -14.32 -12.19 25.22
N SER A 74 -15.62 -11.97 25.11
CA SER A 74 -16.62 -12.64 25.91
C SER A 74 -16.52 -14.16 25.74
N LYS A 75 -16.84 -14.89 26.81
CA LYS A 75 -16.89 -16.34 26.75
C LYS A 75 -17.95 -16.82 25.74
N PRO A 76 -17.77 -17.99 25.09
CA PRO A 76 -18.66 -18.43 24.01
C PRO A 76 -20.16 -18.47 24.35
N TRP A 77 -20.53 -18.78 25.59
CA TRP A 77 -21.93 -18.79 26.02
C TRP A 77 -22.55 -17.38 26.10
N LYS A 78 -21.75 -16.34 26.37
CA LYS A 78 -22.19 -14.94 26.32
C LYS A 78 -22.26 -14.44 24.88
N ARG A 79 -21.33 -14.86 24.02
CA ARG A 79 -21.37 -14.60 22.57
C ARG A 79 -22.69 -15.08 21.97
N ASP A 80 -23.14 -16.28 22.34
CA ASP A 80 -24.37 -16.88 21.80
C ASP A 80 -25.66 -16.38 22.50
N GLN A 81 -25.63 -15.17 23.10
CA GLN A 81 -26.77 -14.48 23.71
C GLN A 81 -26.85 -13.04 23.19
N PHE A 82 -28.04 -12.42 23.30
CA PHE A 82 -28.16 -10.97 23.06
C PHE A 82 -27.29 -10.19 24.07
N PRO A 83 -26.63 -9.10 23.65
CA PRO A 83 -26.75 -8.47 22.34
C PRO A 83 -25.86 -9.07 21.24
N LEU A 84 -24.96 -10.01 21.53
CA LEU A 84 -23.96 -10.48 20.54
C LEU A 84 -24.50 -11.47 19.50
N LYS A 85 -25.67 -12.06 19.73
CA LYS A 85 -26.31 -13.03 18.83
C LYS A 85 -27.38 -12.39 17.95
N TYR A 86 -26.96 -11.71 16.87
CA TYR A 86 -27.86 -11.18 15.84
C TYR A 86 -28.28 -12.24 14.81
N SER A 87 -27.44 -13.27 14.61
CA SER A 87 -27.70 -14.39 13.71
C SER A 87 -28.36 -15.57 14.45
N PRO A 88 -29.28 -16.32 13.79
CA PRO A 88 -29.90 -17.49 14.40
C PRO A 88 -28.90 -18.62 14.66
N ILE A 89 -27.77 -18.66 13.94
CA ILE A 89 -26.80 -19.76 13.96
C ILE A 89 -25.86 -19.66 15.17
N ARG A 90 -25.04 -18.61 15.22
CA ARG A 90 -24.12 -18.29 16.34
C ARG A 90 -23.97 -16.79 16.47
N GLY A 91 -23.59 -16.34 17.66
CA GLY A 91 -23.29 -14.94 17.86
C GLY A 91 -21.93 -14.52 17.33
N THR A 92 -21.66 -13.23 17.49
CA THR A 92 -20.48 -12.54 17.00
C THR A 92 -19.50 -12.31 18.15
N ASP A 93 -18.25 -12.76 17.99
CA ASP A 93 -17.21 -12.51 18.98
C ASP A 93 -16.94 -11.00 19.07
N ASP A 94 -16.61 -10.51 20.27
CA ASP A 94 -16.49 -9.10 20.60
C ASP A 94 -15.07 -8.71 21.05
N GLY A 95 -14.11 -9.62 20.91
CA GLY A 95 -12.70 -9.32 21.12
C GLY A 95 -12.15 -8.45 20.00
N TYR A 96 -11.31 -7.48 20.35
CA TYR A 96 -10.62 -6.65 19.37
C TYR A 96 -9.23 -6.21 19.85
N VAL A 97 -8.38 -5.84 18.89
CA VAL A 97 -7.10 -5.17 19.12
C VAL A 97 -7.02 -3.95 18.20
N LEU A 98 -6.65 -2.80 18.75
CA LEU A 98 -6.33 -1.58 18.03
C LEU A 98 -4.84 -1.28 18.22
N LEU A 99 -4.08 -1.29 17.12
CA LEU A 99 -2.67 -0.96 17.12
C LEU A 99 -2.47 0.44 16.54
N LYS A 100 -1.71 1.29 17.25
CA LYS A 100 -1.14 2.54 16.74
C LYS A 100 0.22 2.24 16.10
N HIS A 101 0.41 2.70 14.88
CA HIS A 101 1.64 2.55 14.11
C HIS A 101 2.25 3.92 13.86
N GLU A 102 3.55 4.03 14.05
CA GLU A 102 4.34 5.24 13.77
C GLU A 102 5.43 4.81 12.80
N THR A 103 5.51 5.44 11.62
CA THR A 103 6.46 5.05 10.59
C THR A 103 6.92 6.24 9.76
N GLU A 104 8.04 6.05 9.08
CA GLU A 104 8.63 7.01 8.17
C GLU A 104 8.42 6.53 6.72
N ILE A 105 7.93 7.43 5.89
CA ILE A 105 7.71 7.27 4.44
C ILE A 105 8.62 8.18 3.62
N GLY A 106 9.41 9.03 4.29
CA GLY A 106 10.23 10.05 3.67
C GLY A 106 11.08 10.77 4.71
N SER A 107 11.61 11.93 4.31
CA SER A 107 12.42 12.82 5.14
C SER A 107 11.58 13.94 5.76
N GLY A 108 12.09 14.55 6.83
CA GLY A 108 11.41 15.64 7.53
C GLY A 108 10.16 15.20 8.29
N GLU A 109 9.39 16.18 8.79
CA GLU A 109 8.21 15.90 9.63
C GLU A 109 6.98 15.43 8.82
N ASP A 110 6.91 15.82 7.54
CA ASP A 110 5.88 15.36 6.60
C ASP A 110 6.14 13.93 6.09
N GLY A 111 7.38 13.46 6.24
CA GLY A 111 7.76 12.07 6.04
C GLY A 111 7.36 11.13 7.17
N LYS A 112 6.82 11.65 8.29
CA LYS A 112 6.39 10.84 9.45
C LYS A 112 4.87 10.75 9.51
N ILE A 113 4.37 9.51 9.60
CA ILE A 113 2.93 9.25 9.66
C ILE A 113 2.57 8.38 10.86
N VAL A 114 1.35 8.60 11.34
CA VAL A 114 0.65 7.76 12.28
C VAL A 114 -0.54 7.13 11.58
N PHE A 115 -0.69 5.83 11.71
CA PHE A 115 -1.89 5.12 11.25
C PHE A 115 -2.26 4.03 12.25
N TYR A 116 -3.46 3.49 12.11
CA TYR A 116 -4.03 2.50 13.00
C TYR A 116 -4.43 1.26 12.22
N SER A 117 -4.28 0.10 12.85
CA SER A 117 -4.93 -1.12 12.39
C SER A 117 -5.86 -1.66 13.47
N LEU A 118 -7.08 -2.02 13.05
CA LEU A 118 -8.14 -2.54 13.91
C LEU A 118 -8.48 -3.97 13.48
N TYR A 119 -8.46 -4.87 14.45
CA TYR A 119 -8.79 -6.29 14.29
C TYR A 119 -9.96 -6.59 15.22
N MET A 120 -11.17 -6.84 14.69
CA MET A 120 -12.36 -7.13 15.51
C MET A 120 -12.89 -8.54 15.27
N HIS A 121 -13.78 -8.99 16.15
CA HIS A 121 -14.36 -10.34 16.13
C HIS A 121 -13.32 -11.43 16.36
N LEU A 122 -12.33 -11.14 17.21
CA LEU A 122 -11.36 -12.13 17.67
C LEU A 122 -11.95 -12.96 18.81
N LYS A 123 -11.78 -14.28 18.76
CA LYS A 123 -12.21 -15.19 19.86
C LYS A 123 -11.15 -15.39 20.94
N HIS A 124 -9.93 -14.94 20.68
CA HIS A 124 -8.78 -15.07 21.57
C HIS A 124 -7.74 -14.00 21.23
N LEU A 125 -7.06 -13.49 22.25
CA LEU A 125 -5.92 -12.56 22.17
C LEU A 125 -4.71 -13.24 22.81
N GLU A 126 -3.51 -12.98 22.30
CA GLU A 126 -2.28 -13.44 22.94
C GLU A 126 -2.03 -12.70 24.27
N ALA A 127 -1.20 -13.27 25.14
CA ALA A 127 -0.96 -12.75 26.50
C ALA A 127 -0.24 -11.39 26.50
N GLU A 128 0.51 -11.10 25.45
CA GLU A 128 1.26 -9.86 25.24
C GLU A 128 0.35 -8.66 24.93
N ILE A 129 -0.93 -8.89 24.64
CA ILE A 129 -1.89 -7.84 24.32
C ILE A 129 -2.41 -7.17 25.59
N HIS A 130 -1.78 -6.05 25.93
CA HIS A 130 -2.27 -5.09 26.90
C HIS A 130 -1.89 -3.66 26.47
N THR A 131 -2.60 -2.65 26.98
CA THR A 131 -2.36 -1.24 26.61
C THR A 131 -0.88 -0.87 26.80
N GLY A 132 -0.32 -0.19 25.80
CA GLY A 132 1.07 0.24 25.78
C GLY A 132 2.08 -0.83 25.32
N SER A 133 1.69 -2.09 25.14
CA SER A 133 2.58 -3.14 24.63
C SER A 133 3.09 -2.82 23.23
N LYS A 134 4.39 -3.05 23.01
CA LYS A 134 4.99 -3.04 21.67
C LYS A 134 4.79 -4.40 21.01
N ILE A 135 4.13 -4.41 19.86
CA ILE A 135 3.88 -5.59 19.05
C ILE A 135 4.62 -5.42 17.74
N TYR A 136 5.50 -6.37 17.44
CA TYR A 136 6.27 -6.35 16.20
C TYR A 136 5.46 -6.94 15.05
N ARG A 137 5.74 -6.48 13.83
CA ARG A 137 5.18 -6.99 12.59
C ARG A 137 5.30 -8.50 12.54
N LYS A 138 4.22 -9.18 12.13
CA LYS A 138 4.06 -10.63 12.09
C LYS A 138 3.96 -11.31 13.46
N ALA A 139 4.10 -10.61 14.58
CA ALA A 139 3.83 -11.22 15.89
C ALA A 139 2.34 -11.62 15.97
N PRO A 140 2.02 -12.79 16.55
CA PRO A 140 0.64 -13.19 16.78
C PRO A 140 -0.04 -12.21 17.75
N ILE A 141 -1.29 -11.86 17.46
CA ILE A 141 -2.12 -11.00 18.31
C ILE A 141 -3.39 -11.70 18.79
N GLY A 142 -3.78 -12.80 18.13
CA GLY A 142 -4.94 -13.57 18.50
C GLY A 142 -5.37 -14.58 17.45
N SER A 143 -6.65 -14.93 17.45
CA SER A 143 -7.22 -15.84 16.44
C SER A 143 -8.60 -15.38 15.97
N SER A 144 -8.90 -15.68 14.71
CA SER A 144 -10.20 -15.39 14.09
C SER A 144 -11.34 -15.98 14.90
N GLY A 145 -12.33 -15.15 15.21
CA GLY A 145 -13.57 -15.57 15.84
C GLY A 145 -14.69 -15.76 14.83
N MET A 146 -15.89 -15.50 15.30
CA MET A 146 -17.15 -15.67 14.59
C MET A 146 -17.79 -14.32 14.34
N THR A 147 -18.31 -14.10 13.13
CA THR A 147 -19.20 -12.99 12.80
C THR A 147 -20.49 -13.56 12.22
N ASP A 148 -21.59 -13.47 12.96
CA ASP A 148 -22.93 -13.94 12.57
C ASP A 148 -22.98 -15.42 12.12
N GLY A 149 -22.13 -16.27 12.71
CA GLY A 149 -22.01 -17.69 12.36
C GLY A 149 -20.99 -18.01 11.27
N LYS A 150 -20.28 -17.01 10.74
CA LYS A 150 -19.16 -17.20 9.81
C LYS A 150 -17.82 -17.07 10.52
N ASN A 151 -16.87 -17.97 10.21
CA ASN A 151 -15.50 -17.89 10.73
C ASN A 151 -14.73 -16.81 9.97
N GLU A 152 -14.79 -15.59 10.47
CA GLU A 152 -14.19 -14.40 9.87
C GLU A 152 -13.95 -13.34 10.95
N PHE A 153 -13.04 -12.42 10.68
CA PHE A 153 -12.75 -11.28 11.55
C PHE A 153 -12.76 -9.98 10.74
N HIS A 154 -13.12 -8.86 11.36
CA HIS A 154 -13.06 -7.54 10.72
C HIS A 154 -11.64 -6.99 10.78
N PHE A 155 -11.18 -6.42 9.67
CA PHE A 155 -9.86 -5.81 9.55
C PHE A 155 -9.96 -4.46 8.86
N GLN A 156 -9.30 -3.46 9.44
CA GLN A 156 -9.33 -2.08 8.96
C GLN A 156 -7.99 -1.40 9.20
N ILE A 157 -7.55 -0.60 8.22
CA ILE A 157 -6.42 0.34 8.34
C ILE A 157 -6.97 1.74 8.14
N PHE A 158 -6.60 2.68 9.00
CA PHE A 158 -7.09 4.06 8.92
C PHE A 158 -6.13 5.04 9.59
N CYS A 159 -6.23 6.31 9.21
CA CYS A 159 -5.60 7.44 9.88
C CYS A 159 -6.48 8.68 9.69
N ASP A 160 -6.12 9.79 10.33
CA ASP A 160 -6.82 11.05 10.17
C ASP A 160 -6.45 11.76 8.85
N ASP A 161 -7.17 12.84 8.54
CA ASP A 161 -6.98 13.61 7.31
C ASP A 161 -5.58 14.22 7.19
N ALA A 162 -4.94 14.55 8.32
CA ALA A 162 -3.58 15.07 8.35
C ALA A 162 -2.58 14.00 7.87
N ASN A 163 -2.68 12.78 8.39
CA ASN A 163 -1.83 11.67 7.97
C ASN A 163 -2.16 11.16 6.56
N ILE A 164 -3.44 11.19 6.15
CA ILE A 164 -3.81 10.95 4.75
C ILE A 164 -3.13 11.98 3.85
N SER A 165 -3.19 13.27 4.18
CA SER A 165 -2.54 14.32 3.39
C SER A 165 -1.03 14.11 3.26
N LYS A 166 -0.37 13.68 4.35
CA LYS A 166 1.06 13.29 4.33
C LYS A 166 1.36 12.07 3.49
N LEU A 167 0.43 11.11 3.37
CA LEU A 167 0.57 9.98 2.45
C LEU A 167 0.38 10.47 1.01
N VAL A 168 -0.83 10.91 0.65
CA VAL A 168 -1.17 11.17 -0.75
C VAL A 168 -0.54 12.43 -1.34
N GLY A 169 -0.12 13.38 -0.50
CA GLY A 169 0.45 14.66 -0.94
C GLY A 169 -0.53 15.56 -1.69
N ARG A 170 -1.84 15.29 -1.61
CA ARG A 170 -2.90 16.04 -2.30
C ARG A 170 -4.23 15.95 -1.55
N ALA A 171 -5.02 17.01 -1.65
CA ALA A 171 -6.40 17.08 -1.12
C ALA A 171 -7.48 16.96 -2.20
N THR A 172 -7.10 16.96 -3.48
CA THR A 172 -8.02 16.81 -4.62
C THR A 172 -7.51 15.73 -5.58
N GLY A 173 -8.37 15.25 -6.48
CA GLY A 173 -8.00 14.21 -7.45
C GLY A 173 -6.95 14.67 -8.48
N LYS A 174 -6.92 15.96 -8.83
CA LYS A 174 -6.00 16.53 -9.82
C LYS A 174 -4.72 17.02 -9.14
N LEU A 175 -3.57 16.70 -9.73
CA LEU A 175 -2.28 17.24 -9.30
C LEU A 175 -2.05 18.61 -9.93
N ASN A 176 -1.36 19.50 -9.23
CA ASN A 176 -0.87 20.74 -9.82
C ASN A 176 0.29 20.41 -10.77
N ILE A 177 0.10 20.66 -12.07
CA ILE A 177 1.09 20.38 -13.11
C ILE A 177 1.99 21.58 -13.43
N ASN A 178 1.80 22.71 -12.75
CA ASN A 178 2.60 23.93 -12.95
C ASN A 178 3.83 24.00 -12.03
N GLU A 179 4.02 23.00 -11.16
CA GLU A 179 5.13 22.93 -10.22
C GLU A 179 5.64 21.50 -10.08
N ASN A 180 6.84 21.35 -9.52
CA ASN A 180 7.38 20.04 -9.21
C ASN A 180 6.57 19.38 -8.08
N GLY A 181 6.41 18.06 -8.17
CA GLY A 181 5.84 17.28 -7.10
C GLY A 181 6.71 17.29 -5.84
N ARG A 182 6.15 16.72 -4.76
CA ARG A 182 6.83 16.59 -3.48
C ARG A 182 8.16 15.82 -3.60
N THR A 183 9.13 16.16 -2.75
CA THR A 183 10.46 15.54 -2.72
C THR A 183 10.82 14.92 -1.37
N ASP A 184 9.97 15.13 -0.37
CA ASP A 184 10.12 14.70 1.01
C ASP A 184 9.79 13.20 1.18
N ALA A 185 8.72 12.71 0.55
CA ALA A 185 8.33 11.29 0.54
C ALA A 185 8.06 10.81 -0.89
N ILE A 186 8.90 9.90 -1.38
CA ILE A 186 8.85 9.36 -2.74
C ILE A 186 8.67 7.85 -2.66
N TYR A 187 7.51 7.35 -3.09
CA TYR A 187 7.19 5.93 -3.12
C TYR A 187 6.21 5.62 -4.26
N GLY A 188 6.20 4.36 -4.70
CA GLY A 188 5.39 3.94 -5.84
C GLY A 188 6.00 4.37 -7.17
N ASP A 189 5.14 4.60 -8.16
CA ASP A 189 5.53 5.05 -9.49
C ASP A 189 5.90 6.54 -9.47
N ILE A 190 6.92 6.91 -10.24
CA ILE A 190 7.33 8.30 -10.42
C ILE A 190 6.75 8.79 -11.74
N HIS A 191 6.05 9.93 -11.71
CA HIS A 191 5.38 10.48 -12.87
C HIS A 191 6.00 11.82 -13.30
N PHE A 192 6.10 12.02 -14.60
CA PHE A 192 6.58 13.24 -15.23
C PHE A 192 5.51 13.78 -16.17
N TYR A 193 5.22 15.07 -16.03
CA TYR A 193 4.38 15.82 -16.97
C TYR A 193 5.29 16.53 -17.98
N LEU A 194 5.03 16.30 -19.26
CA LEU A 194 5.72 16.96 -20.37
C LEU A 194 4.67 17.78 -21.13
N PRO A 195 4.74 19.13 -21.11
CA PRO A 195 3.78 19.95 -21.83
C PRO A 195 3.88 19.76 -23.35
N ALA A 196 2.85 20.19 -24.07
CA ALA A 196 2.95 20.31 -25.52
C ALA A 196 4.12 21.25 -25.89
N GLY A 197 4.84 20.92 -26.96
CA GLY A 197 6.07 21.58 -27.37
C GLY A 197 7.34 21.05 -26.69
N THR A 198 7.26 19.94 -25.93
CA THR A 198 8.44 19.31 -25.34
C THR A 198 9.34 18.74 -26.44
N LYS A 199 10.62 19.11 -26.41
CA LYS A 199 11.64 18.67 -27.36
C LYS A 199 12.31 17.38 -26.90
N PHE A 200 12.53 16.47 -27.84
CA PHE A 200 13.24 15.21 -27.66
C PHE A 200 14.45 15.15 -28.57
N TYR A 201 15.54 14.63 -28.02
CA TYR A 201 16.86 14.62 -28.66
C TYR A 201 17.33 13.20 -28.89
N GLU A 202 18.21 13.01 -29.87
CA GLU A 202 18.74 11.68 -30.26
C GLU A 202 19.52 10.96 -29.15
N ALA A 203 20.02 11.71 -28.17
CA ALA A 203 20.75 11.19 -27.03
C ALA A 203 20.52 12.05 -25.79
N ARG A 204 20.85 11.49 -24.62
CA ARG A 204 20.91 12.25 -23.37
C ARG A 204 22.07 13.26 -23.39
N PRO A 205 21.93 14.43 -22.74
CA PRO A 205 23.04 15.36 -22.51
C PRO A 205 24.23 14.73 -21.76
N SER A 206 25.43 15.23 -22.02
CA SER A 206 26.63 14.84 -21.27
C SER A 206 26.58 15.40 -19.84
N ALA A 207 27.23 14.69 -18.91
CA ALA A 207 27.34 15.05 -17.50
C ALA A 207 26.00 15.27 -16.76
N ASN A 208 24.89 14.74 -17.28
CA ASN A 208 23.52 14.94 -16.75
C ASN A 208 23.17 16.43 -16.55
N THR A 209 23.61 17.27 -17.49
CA THR A 209 23.22 18.69 -17.56
C THR A 209 21.96 18.87 -18.42
N ASP A 210 21.39 20.07 -18.41
CA ASP A 210 20.30 20.49 -19.29
C ASP A 210 20.78 21.08 -20.63
N ILE A 211 22.10 21.02 -20.91
CA ILE A 211 22.70 21.60 -22.11
C ILE A 211 22.48 20.68 -23.31
N THR A 212 21.71 21.15 -24.29
CA THR A 212 21.36 20.40 -25.52
C THR A 212 22.00 20.94 -26.80
N THR A 213 22.90 21.93 -26.70
CA THR A 213 23.47 22.66 -27.86
C THR A 213 24.15 21.77 -28.92
N ASN A 214 24.65 20.59 -28.52
CA ASN A 214 25.34 19.64 -29.40
C ASN A 214 24.50 18.39 -29.72
N LEU A 215 23.19 18.43 -29.47
CA LEU A 215 22.28 17.32 -29.72
C LEU A 215 21.28 17.70 -30.81
N ASN A 216 21.03 16.78 -31.73
CA ASN A 216 19.98 16.98 -32.72
C ASN A 216 18.60 16.71 -32.11
N GLU A 217 17.68 17.66 -32.29
CA GLU A 217 16.27 17.48 -31.99
C GLU A 217 15.68 16.49 -32.99
N ILE A 218 15.06 15.41 -32.50
CA ILE A 218 14.46 14.35 -33.33
C ILE A 218 12.94 14.38 -33.32
N HIS A 219 12.33 15.03 -32.32
CA HIS A 219 10.89 15.11 -32.18
C HIS A 219 10.51 16.27 -31.25
N THR A 220 9.35 16.87 -31.50
CA THR A 220 8.69 17.81 -30.58
C THR A 220 7.25 17.34 -30.39
N SER A 221 6.80 17.23 -29.14
CA SER A 221 5.43 16.78 -28.85
C SER A 221 4.41 17.84 -29.26
N GLU A 222 3.34 17.44 -29.93
CA GLU A 222 2.22 18.33 -30.26
C GLU A 222 1.19 18.41 -29.13
N VAL A 223 1.16 17.38 -28.28
CA VAL A 223 0.23 17.23 -27.16
C VAL A 223 1.00 17.03 -25.85
N PRO A 224 0.36 17.26 -24.68
CA PRO A 224 0.96 16.90 -23.40
C PRO A 224 1.16 15.39 -23.28
N LEU A 225 2.30 15.00 -22.71
CA LEU A 225 2.67 13.61 -22.46
C LEU A 225 2.85 13.36 -20.96
N TYR A 226 2.52 12.15 -20.54
CA TYR A 226 2.60 11.69 -19.15
C TYR A 226 3.49 10.46 -19.10
N ALA A 227 4.74 10.65 -18.68
CA ALA A 227 5.68 9.55 -18.53
C ALA A 227 5.60 8.99 -17.09
N SER A 228 5.61 7.67 -16.95
CA SER A 228 5.61 6.98 -15.66
C SER A 228 6.80 6.04 -15.59
N MET A 229 7.57 6.12 -14.52
CA MET A 229 8.67 5.24 -14.17
C MET A 229 8.22 4.32 -13.04
N SER A 230 8.26 3.02 -13.27
CA SER A 230 7.92 2.00 -12.26
C SER A 230 9.07 1.04 -12.02
N PHE A 231 9.24 0.64 -10.76
CA PHE A 231 10.21 -0.36 -10.35
C PHE A 231 9.50 -1.64 -9.93
N SER A 232 9.94 -2.78 -10.45
CA SER A 232 9.39 -4.07 -10.07
C SER A 232 10.38 -5.19 -10.35
N LYS A 233 10.71 -5.97 -9.31
CA LYS A 233 11.50 -7.20 -9.40
C LYS A 233 12.87 -7.02 -10.07
N GLY A 234 13.54 -5.90 -9.85
CA GLY A 234 14.84 -5.60 -10.45
C GLY A 234 14.77 -4.74 -11.71
N ALA A 235 13.58 -4.56 -12.29
CA ALA A 235 13.39 -3.85 -13.54
C ALA A 235 12.87 -2.43 -13.34
N CYS A 236 13.36 -1.49 -14.16
CA CYS A 236 12.78 -0.17 -14.36
C CYS A 236 12.01 -0.14 -15.68
N THR A 237 10.73 0.24 -15.63
CA THR A 237 9.88 0.37 -16.80
C THR A 237 9.41 1.81 -16.97
N MET A 238 9.60 2.38 -18.16
CA MET A 238 9.05 3.67 -18.56
C MET A 238 7.87 3.46 -19.51
N ILE A 239 6.73 4.06 -19.18
CA ILE A 239 5.55 4.11 -20.06
C ILE A 239 5.16 5.57 -20.28
N THR A 240 5.00 5.96 -21.53
CA THR A 240 4.47 7.28 -21.92
C THR A 240 3.02 7.16 -22.31
N ARG A 241 2.19 8.10 -21.87
CA ARG A 241 0.77 8.20 -22.22
C ARG A 241 0.40 9.59 -22.71
N GLN A 242 -0.68 9.67 -23.48
CA GLN A 242 -1.36 10.91 -23.83
C GLN A 242 -2.86 10.79 -23.51
N ALA A 243 -3.56 11.92 -23.42
CA ALA A 243 -5.00 11.91 -23.22
C ALA A 243 -5.72 11.39 -24.48
N CYS A 244 -6.75 10.56 -24.29
CA CYS A 244 -7.58 10.07 -25.39
C CYS A 244 -8.40 11.23 -25.97
N ALA A 245 -8.42 11.37 -27.30
CA ALA A 245 -9.16 12.44 -27.95
C ALA A 245 -10.68 12.42 -27.69
N ASN A 246 -11.24 11.23 -27.41
CA ASN A 246 -12.69 10.99 -27.35
C ASN A 246 -13.19 10.55 -25.97
N ALA A 247 -12.37 10.64 -24.92
CA ALA A 247 -12.76 10.21 -23.58
C ALA A 247 -12.07 11.07 -22.52
N GLU A 248 -12.88 11.77 -21.73
CA GLU A 248 -12.39 12.55 -20.60
C GLU A 248 -11.75 11.63 -19.55
N ASP A 249 -10.64 12.09 -18.96
CA ASP A 249 -9.83 11.37 -17.98
C ASP A 249 -9.32 9.97 -18.42
N ALA A 250 -9.35 9.67 -19.72
CA ALA A 250 -8.78 8.46 -20.30
C ALA A 250 -7.42 8.73 -20.94
N PHE A 251 -6.51 7.76 -20.82
CA PHE A 251 -5.15 7.86 -21.33
C PHE A 251 -4.76 6.62 -22.15
N GLU A 252 -4.11 6.84 -23.28
CA GLU A 252 -3.60 5.79 -24.16
C GLU A 252 -2.06 5.76 -24.16
N ILE A 253 -1.47 4.58 -24.35
CA ILE A 253 -0.02 4.40 -24.40
C ILE A 253 0.51 4.93 -25.73
N VAL A 254 1.60 5.71 -25.66
CA VAL A 254 2.31 6.23 -26.84
C VAL A 254 3.63 5.49 -26.98
N GLY A 255 3.82 4.85 -28.14
CA GLY A 255 5.02 4.08 -28.46
C GLY A 255 5.14 2.79 -27.63
N SER A 256 6.36 2.27 -27.58
CA SER A 256 6.68 1.03 -26.86
C SER A 256 7.20 1.34 -25.44
N PRO A 257 6.78 0.59 -24.40
CA PRO A 257 7.39 0.67 -23.09
C PRO A 257 8.89 0.44 -23.14
N LEU A 258 9.67 1.25 -22.42
CA LEU A 258 11.11 1.03 -22.28
C LEU A 258 11.35 0.22 -21.00
N VAL A 259 12.04 -0.90 -21.11
CA VAL A 259 12.37 -1.76 -19.96
C VAL A 259 13.89 -1.82 -19.83
N ASN A 260 14.42 -1.39 -18.69
CA ASN A 260 15.87 -1.43 -18.40
C ASN A 260 16.72 -0.75 -19.48
N ALA A 261 16.20 0.30 -20.13
CA ALA A 261 16.87 0.96 -21.26
C ALA A 261 18.22 1.58 -20.90
N ASP A 262 18.41 1.94 -19.63
CA ASP A 262 19.65 2.47 -19.08
C ASP A 262 20.62 1.39 -18.54
N GLY A 263 20.25 0.11 -18.56
CA GLY A 263 21.08 -1.01 -18.10
C GLY A 263 20.28 -2.16 -17.50
N LYS A 264 20.85 -3.38 -17.57
CA LYS A 264 20.26 -4.58 -16.94
C LYS A 264 20.17 -4.43 -15.43
N ASP A 265 19.16 -5.08 -14.84
CA ASP A 265 18.91 -5.08 -13.39
C ASP A 265 18.96 -3.65 -12.81
N TYR A 266 18.29 -2.72 -13.49
CA TYR A 266 18.43 -1.29 -13.25
C TYR A 266 18.15 -0.93 -11.78
N GLU A 267 17.09 -1.50 -11.20
CA GLU A 267 16.70 -1.26 -9.80
C GLU A 267 17.82 -1.64 -8.83
N TYR A 268 18.44 -2.81 -9.00
CA TYR A 268 19.55 -3.27 -8.15
C TYR A 268 20.86 -2.52 -8.40
N ASN A 269 20.97 -1.83 -9.54
CA ASN A 269 22.13 -1.03 -9.91
C ASN A 269 21.93 0.48 -9.67
N LEU A 270 20.80 0.91 -9.10
CA LEU A 270 20.48 2.33 -8.87
C LEU A 270 21.59 3.08 -8.14
N TYR A 271 22.12 2.53 -7.05
CA TYR A 271 23.19 3.15 -6.28
C TYR A 271 24.46 3.37 -7.11
N LYS A 272 24.88 2.34 -7.86
CA LYS A 272 26.04 2.41 -8.76
C LYS A 272 25.83 3.44 -9.87
N THR A 273 24.64 3.44 -10.47
CA THR A 273 24.27 4.40 -11.51
C THR A 273 24.27 5.83 -10.96
N ALA A 274 23.66 6.05 -9.80
CA ALA A 274 23.58 7.36 -9.16
C ALA A 274 24.96 7.90 -8.77
N THR A 275 25.81 7.09 -8.12
CA THR A 275 27.17 7.51 -7.72
C THR A 275 28.08 7.80 -8.91
N SER A 276 27.96 7.01 -9.99
CA SER A 276 28.69 7.30 -11.24
C SER A 276 28.19 8.56 -11.95
N ARG A 277 26.89 8.83 -11.89
CA ARG A 277 26.24 9.95 -12.59
C ARG A 277 26.31 11.27 -11.82
N TYR A 278 26.40 11.22 -10.50
CA TYR A 278 26.41 12.38 -9.61
C TYR A 278 27.57 12.29 -8.59
N PRO A 279 28.83 12.28 -9.06
CA PRO A 279 30.00 12.08 -8.18
C PRO A 279 30.15 13.18 -7.11
N GLN A 280 29.58 14.37 -7.36
CA GLN A 280 29.58 15.52 -6.44
C GLN A 280 28.53 15.41 -5.32
N LYS A 281 27.62 14.42 -5.37
CA LYS A 281 26.51 14.22 -4.41
C LYS A 281 26.75 13.00 -3.49
N SER A 282 28.02 12.61 -3.31
CA SER A 282 28.45 11.39 -2.60
C SER A 282 28.15 11.37 -1.09
N GLU A 283 27.59 12.43 -0.52
CA GLU A 283 27.18 12.49 0.89
C GLU A 283 25.72 12.06 1.15
N CYS A 284 25.03 11.49 0.15
CA CYS A 284 23.71 10.90 0.38
C CYS A 284 23.85 9.57 1.14
N ARG A 285 24.03 9.65 2.45
CA ARG A 285 23.89 8.50 3.37
C ARG A 285 22.40 8.13 3.40
N LEU A 286 22.10 6.92 2.93
CA LEU A 286 20.83 6.24 3.19
C LEU A 286 20.64 6.04 4.70
#